data_AF-A0A383A727-F1
#
_entry.id   AF-A0A383A727-F1
#
_cell.length_a   1.000
_cell.length_b   1.000
_cell.length_c   1.000
_cell.angle_alpha   90.00
_cell.angle_beta   90.00
_cell.angle_gamma   90.00
#
_symmetry.space_group_name_H-M   'P 1'
#
loop_
_entity.id
_entity.type
_entity.pdbx_description
1 polymer ?
#
loop_
_entity_poly.entity_id
_entity_poly.type
_entity_poly.pdbx_seq_one_letter_code
_entity_poly.pdbx_strand_id
1 'polypeptide(L)'
;IDPNGKKRADFSKNNLHLVGYSAPFKGILSLTDLKKYINTLPDQPNAIPYITSYYNETWGFCMSFEEYNNLPEGDYEVVIDTELKKGKLTIGEVVLEGTSDKEILISSYLCHPSMANNELSGPLVLSFLCEAITNLSSRKYTYRFIIVPETIGSIAYLSLRGDDLKKKLIAGYQISCIGDNGPFTYKKSREGDTLADRAAIQMMRNLKNENVIPFNPAIGSDERQYCSPGFNLPVGSLMRTMYTKYPEYHTSL
;
A
#
# COMPACT_ATOMS: atom_id res chain seq x y z
N ILE A 1 21.89 -4.73 19.44
CA ILE A 1 22.26 -5.77 20.41
C ILE A 1 22.24 -5.10 21.77
N ASP A 2 21.50 -5.66 22.73
CA ASP A 2 21.38 -5.10 24.07
C ASP A 2 22.62 -5.43 24.93
N PRO A 3 22.77 -4.80 26.11
CA PRO A 3 23.90 -5.05 27.03
C PRO A 3 24.11 -6.51 27.43
N ASN A 4 23.07 -7.35 27.31
CA ASN A 4 23.12 -8.77 27.64
C ASN A 4 23.44 -9.64 26.41
N GLY A 5 23.82 -9.03 25.28
CA GLY A 5 24.14 -9.72 24.04
C GLY A 5 22.92 -10.17 23.23
N LYS A 6 21.70 -9.77 23.60
CA LYS A 6 20.48 -10.18 22.89
C LYS A 6 20.18 -9.21 21.74
N LYS A 7 19.85 -9.77 20.57
CA LYS A 7 19.36 -8.97 19.43
C LYS A 7 17.90 -8.55 19.68
N ARG A 8 17.66 -7.24 19.67
CA ARG A 8 16.36 -6.57 19.75
C ARG A 8 16.01 -6.00 18.38
N ALA A 9 14.73 -5.78 18.10
CA ALA A 9 14.26 -5.27 16.80
C ALA A 9 14.90 -6.00 15.61
N ASP A 10 14.83 -7.34 15.62
CA ASP A 10 15.53 -8.18 14.65
C ASP A 10 14.80 -8.21 13.31
N PHE A 11 15.30 -7.43 12.34
CA PHE A 11 14.75 -7.34 10.99
C PHE A 11 14.48 -8.71 10.33
N SER A 12 15.32 -9.72 10.60
CA SER A 12 15.15 -11.07 10.04
C SER A 12 13.95 -11.83 10.59
N LYS A 13 13.44 -11.44 11.76
CA LYS A 13 12.22 -12.00 12.35
C LYS A 13 10.97 -11.28 11.86
N ASN A 14 11.05 -9.95 11.78
CA ASN A 14 9.98 -9.13 11.22
C ASN A 14 10.60 -7.86 10.62
N ASN A 15 10.40 -7.63 9.32
CA ASN A 15 10.95 -6.46 8.63
C ASN A 15 10.29 -5.14 9.06
N LEU A 16 9.14 -5.18 9.74
CA LEU A 16 8.54 -4.01 10.38
C LEU A 16 9.41 -3.47 11.51
N HIS A 17 10.37 -4.23 12.02
CA HIS A 17 11.31 -3.72 13.03
C HIS A 17 12.19 -2.57 12.55
N LEU A 18 12.31 -2.34 11.24
CA LEU A 18 13.08 -1.24 10.68
C LEU A 18 12.13 -0.20 10.10
N VAL A 19 12.33 1.07 10.42
CA VAL A 19 11.61 2.18 9.76
C VAL A 19 11.93 2.12 8.27
N GLY A 20 10.89 2.04 7.43
CA GLY A 20 11.03 1.98 5.98
C GLY A 20 11.86 3.14 5.47
N TYR A 21 12.81 2.85 4.58
CA TYR A 21 13.76 3.84 4.03
C TYR A 21 14.84 4.37 5.00
N SER A 22 15.10 3.68 6.13
CA SER A 22 16.17 4.06 7.07
C SER A 22 17.55 4.18 6.41
N ALA A 23 18.26 5.25 6.74
CA ALA A 23 19.67 5.46 6.40
C ALA A 23 20.58 4.46 7.14
N PRO A 24 21.77 4.13 6.57
CA PRO A 24 22.72 3.26 7.25
C PRO A 24 23.20 3.89 8.55
N PHE A 25 23.32 3.07 9.59
CA PHE A 25 23.86 3.49 10.87
C PHE A 25 24.60 2.34 11.53
N LYS A 26 25.81 2.62 12.03
CA LYS A 26 26.56 1.69 12.88
C LYS A 26 27.20 2.46 14.01
N GLY A 27 26.86 2.09 15.24
CA GLY A 27 27.37 2.79 16.42
C GLY A 27 26.87 2.18 17.71
N ILE A 28 27.34 2.75 18.82
CA ILE A 28 26.89 2.41 20.17
C ILE A 28 26.11 3.59 20.72
N LEU A 29 24.93 3.34 21.27
CA LEU A 29 24.09 4.36 21.90
C LEU A 29 23.68 3.93 23.32
N SER A 30 23.56 4.91 24.22
CA SER A 30 22.88 4.71 25.49
C SER A 30 21.40 4.37 25.26
N LEU A 31 20.74 3.68 26.21
CA LEU A 31 19.29 3.46 26.11
C LEU A 31 18.52 4.77 25.93
N THR A 32 18.90 5.83 26.66
CA THR A 32 18.27 7.16 26.57
C THR A 32 18.34 7.74 25.15
N ASP A 33 19.46 7.61 24.47
CA ASP A 33 19.61 8.10 23.10
C ASP A 33 18.94 7.18 22.08
N LEU A 34 19.05 5.86 22.26
CA LEU A 34 18.41 4.88 21.40
C LEU A 34 16.89 5.03 21.39
N LYS A 35 16.26 5.28 22.54
CA LYS A 35 14.80 5.44 22.67
C LYS A 35 14.23 6.56 21.78
N LYS A 36 15.04 7.56 21.42
CA LYS A 36 14.64 8.64 20.47
C LYS A 36 14.39 8.14 19.05
N TYR A 37 14.95 6.97 18.70
CA TYR A 37 14.86 6.33 17.38
C TYR A 37 13.99 5.06 17.40
N ILE A 38 13.33 4.76 18.52
CA ILE A 38 12.41 3.63 18.62
C ILE A 38 10.97 4.13 18.56
N ASN A 39 10.18 3.51 17.68
CA ASN A 39 8.76 3.76 17.53
C ASN A 39 7.96 2.59 18.13
N THR A 40 6.88 2.91 18.84
CA THR A 40 5.98 1.94 19.50
C THR A 40 4.53 2.43 19.41
N LEU A 41 3.57 1.53 19.66
CA LEU A 41 2.15 1.86 19.80
C LEU A 41 1.66 1.50 21.22
N PRO A 42 1.56 2.45 22.16
CA PRO A 42 1.09 2.16 23.52
C PRO A 42 -0.32 1.55 23.57
N ASP A 43 -1.21 1.98 22.67
CA ASP A 43 -2.60 1.49 22.59
C ASP A 43 -2.71 0.05 22.04
N GLN A 44 -1.63 -0.46 21.43
CA GLN A 44 -1.53 -1.83 20.92
C GLN A 44 -0.21 -2.45 21.39
N PRO A 45 -0.10 -2.85 22.67
CA PRO A 45 1.18 -3.04 23.32
C PRO A 45 2.01 -4.20 22.74
N ASN A 46 1.36 -5.14 22.05
CA ASN A 46 1.97 -6.30 21.39
C ASN A 46 2.31 -6.08 19.90
N ALA A 47 1.87 -4.96 19.31
CA ALA A 47 2.03 -4.69 17.89
C ALA A 47 3.37 -4.01 17.59
N ILE A 48 4.02 -4.40 16.49
CA ILE A 48 5.14 -3.65 15.90
C ILE A 48 4.56 -2.66 14.89
N PRO A 49 4.73 -1.34 15.07
CA PRO A 49 4.21 -0.36 14.12
C PRO A 49 4.96 -0.38 12.80
N TYR A 50 4.24 -0.22 11.68
CA TYR A 50 4.81 0.10 10.39
C TYR A 50 5.01 1.62 10.25
N ILE A 51 6.26 2.06 10.16
CA ILE A 51 6.65 3.47 10.02
C ILE A 51 7.61 3.60 8.83
N THR A 52 7.55 4.72 8.12
CA THR A 52 8.39 5.00 6.93
C THR A 52 8.95 6.42 6.97
N SER A 53 10.12 6.64 6.35
CA SER A 53 10.70 7.98 6.17
C SER A 53 11.23 8.22 4.75
N TYR A 54 10.34 8.14 3.76
CA TYR A 54 10.73 8.22 2.34
C TYR A 54 11.36 9.55 1.90
N TYR A 55 10.96 10.66 2.53
CA TYR A 55 11.30 12.02 2.07
C TYR A 55 12.10 12.83 3.08
N ASN A 56 12.44 12.25 4.23
CA ASN A 56 13.30 12.84 5.25
C ASN A 56 14.35 11.81 5.63
N GLU A 57 15.63 12.14 5.45
CA GLU A 57 16.71 11.21 5.80
C GLU A 57 16.78 11.05 7.32
N THR A 58 16.54 9.84 7.78
CA THR A 58 16.63 9.43 9.18
C THR A 58 16.78 7.91 9.24
N TRP A 59 16.87 7.35 10.43
CA TRP A 59 16.82 5.93 10.67
C TRP A 59 16.01 5.66 11.94
N GLY A 60 15.52 4.43 12.10
CA GLY A 60 14.84 4.06 13.33
C GLY A 60 14.42 2.60 13.36
N PHE A 61 14.05 2.15 14.55
CA PHE A 61 13.46 0.84 14.76
C PHE A 61 12.00 0.98 15.19
N CYS A 62 11.24 -0.09 14.99
CA CYS A 62 9.94 -0.28 15.57
C CYS A 62 9.96 -1.55 16.43
N MET A 63 9.22 -1.55 17.53
CA MET A 63 9.01 -2.75 18.35
C MET A 63 7.70 -2.64 19.12
N SER A 64 7.31 -3.72 19.78
CA SER A 64 6.16 -3.70 20.67
C SER A 64 6.43 -2.78 21.87
N PHE A 65 5.38 -2.14 22.39
CA PHE A 65 5.51 -1.30 23.58
C PHE A 65 5.95 -2.12 24.79
N GLU A 66 5.54 -3.39 24.88
CA GLU A 66 6.03 -4.31 25.91
C GLU A 66 7.54 -4.56 25.81
N GLU A 67 8.07 -4.79 24.61
CA GLU A 67 9.52 -5.00 24.43
C GLU A 67 10.29 -3.73 24.81
N TYR A 68 9.80 -2.56 24.38
CA TYR A 68 10.39 -1.26 24.66
C TYR A 68 10.51 -0.96 26.16
N ASN A 69 9.47 -1.24 26.94
CA ASN A 69 9.48 -1.01 28.39
C ASN A 69 10.41 -1.97 29.14
N ASN A 70 10.71 -3.12 28.55
CA ASN A 70 11.57 -4.16 29.12
C ASN A 70 13.02 -4.11 28.58
N LEU A 71 13.40 -3.01 27.90
CA LEU A 71 14.78 -2.80 27.47
C LEU A 71 15.69 -2.59 28.70
N PRO A 72 16.73 -3.41 28.91
CA PRO A 72 17.67 -3.20 30.00
C PRO A 72 18.46 -1.91 29.84
N GLU A 73 18.80 -1.27 30.95
CA GLU A 73 19.70 -0.12 30.97
C GLU A 73 21.11 -0.50 30.48
N GLY A 74 21.77 0.43 29.78
CA GLY A 74 23.14 0.28 29.30
C GLY A 74 23.32 0.70 27.84
N ASP A 75 24.43 0.24 27.26
CA ASP A 75 24.86 0.57 25.91
C ASP A 75 24.40 -0.48 24.89
N TYR A 76 23.91 0.01 23.75
CA TYR A 76 23.37 -0.81 22.66
C TYR A 76 24.21 -0.65 21.41
N GLU A 77 24.69 -1.77 20.87
CA GLU A 77 25.24 -1.78 19.52
C GLU A 77 24.08 -1.73 18.50
N VAL A 78 24.04 -0.67 17.72
CA VAL A 78 23.06 -0.46 16.67
C VAL A 78 23.70 -0.75 15.31
N VAL A 79 23.03 -1.57 14.51
CA VAL A 79 23.45 -1.93 13.16
C VAL A 79 22.25 -1.84 12.22
N ILE A 80 22.31 -0.89 11.30
CA ILE A 80 21.40 -0.71 10.17
C ILE A 80 22.26 -0.78 8.91
N ASP A 81 22.23 -1.93 8.26
CA ASP A 81 23.00 -2.23 7.06
C ASP A 81 22.10 -2.03 5.83
N THR A 82 21.87 -0.76 5.49
CA THR A 82 21.06 -0.33 4.35
C THR A 82 21.87 0.53 3.38
N GLU A 83 21.37 0.71 2.16
CA GLU A 83 21.94 1.65 1.20
C GLU A 83 20.87 2.63 0.74
N LEU A 84 21.17 3.93 0.82
CA LEU A 84 20.37 4.99 0.20
C LEU A 84 21.17 5.62 -0.94
N LYS A 85 20.79 5.30 -2.18
CA LYS A 85 21.50 5.75 -3.39
C LYS A 85 20.55 6.02 -4.55
N LYS A 86 21.05 6.73 -5.55
CA LYS A 86 20.32 6.93 -6.81
C LYS A 86 20.03 5.58 -7.45
N GLY A 87 18.77 5.34 -7.78
CA GLY A 87 18.28 4.09 -8.33
C GLY A 87 17.14 4.30 -9.32
N LYS A 88 16.24 3.31 -9.41
CA LYS A 88 15.07 3.33 -10.28
C LYS A 88 13.84 2.98 -9.47
N LEU A 89 12.70 3.57 -9.84
CA LEU A 89 11.39 3.14 -9.38
C LEU A 89 10.87 2.07 -10.36
N THR A 90 10.49 0.91 -9.83
CA THR A 90 9.96 -0.20 -10.64
C THR A 90 8.47 -0.04 -10.83
N ILE A 91 8.02 -0.23 -12.08
CA ILE A 91 6.60 -0.27 -12.46
C ILE A 91 6.34 -1.65 -13.06
N GLY A 92 5.39 -2.39 -12.49
CA GLY A 92 4.83 -3.58 -13.10
C GLY A 92 3.65 -3.18 -13.98
N GLU A 93 3.65 -3.59 -15.24
CA GLU A 93 2.58 -3.31 -16.19
C GLU A 93 2.33 -4.53 -17.07
N VAL A 94 1.06 -4.86 -17.29
CA VAL A 94 0.64 -5.77 -18.36
C VAL A 94 -0.63 -5.25 -19.02
N VAL A 95 -0.66 -5.36 -20.34
CA VAL A 95 -1.79 -4.96 -21.18
C VAL A 95 -2.30 -6.21 -21.91
N LEU A 96 -3.57 -6.54 -21.69
CA LEU A 96 -4.26 -7.66 -22.33
C LEU A 96 -5.22 -7.09 -23.37
N GLU A 97 -4.83 -7.18 -24.64
CA GLU A 97 -5.61 -6.59 -25.73
C GLU A 97 -6.99 -7.25 -25.88
N GLY A 98 -7.99 -6.41 -26.13
CA GLY A 98 -9.34 -6.79 -26.52
C GLY A 98 -9.64 -6.42 -27.97
N THR A 99 -10.89 -6.60 -28.39
CA THR A 99 -11.36 -6.19 -29.72
C THR A 99 -11.59 -4.69 -29.86
N SER A 100 -11.68 -3.96 -28.74
CA SER A 100 -11.73 -2.50 -28.67
C SER A 100 -10.51 -1.97 -27.92
N ASP A 101 -10.01 -0.82 -28.38
CA ASP A 101 -8.94 -0.03 -27.74
C ASP A 101 -9.39 0.74 -26.49
N LYS A 102 -10.68 0.65 -26.12
CA LYS A 102 -11.18 1.17 -24.84
C LYS A 102 -10.63 0.32 -23.70
N GLU A 103 -10.07 0.99 -22.70
CA GLU A 103 -9.30 0.36 -21.64
C GLU A 103 -10.06 0.29 -20.31
N ILE A 104 -9.85 -0.80 -19.56
CA ILE A 104 -10.18 -0.95 -18.15
C ILE A 104 -8.89 -1.09 -17.35
N LEU A 105 -8.69 -0.21 -16.37
CA LEU A 105 -7.52 -0.21 -15.49
C LEU A 105 -7.80 -0.97 -14.20
N ILE A 106 -6.91 -1.89 -13.83
CA ILE A 106 -6.84 -2.48 -12.50
C ILE A 106 -5.47 -2.12 -11.91
N SER A 107 -5.48 -1.37 -10.82
CA SER A 107 -4.27 -0.84 -10.18
C SER A 107 -4.19 -1.33 -8.74
N SER A 108 -2.98 -1.66 -8.27
CA SER A 108 -2.69 -1.90 -6.86
C SER A 108 -1.26 -1.42 -6.56
N TYR A 109 -0.84 -1.44 -5.28
CA TYR A 109 0.49 -1.01 -4.90
C TYR A 109 1.30 -2.05 -4.14
N LEU A 110 2.62 -1.98 -4.29
CA LEU A 110 3.57 -2.92 -3.70
C LEU A 110 4.78 -2.17 -3.12
N CYS A 111 4.52 -1.33 -2.11
CA CYS A 111 5.55 -0.64 -1.33
C CYS A 111 5.57 -1.06 0.15
N HIS A 112 4.50 -1.67 0.63
CA HIS A 112 4.39 -2.15 1.99
C HIS A 112 5.18 -3.47 2.15
N PRO A 113 5.91 -3.64 3.27
CA PRO A 113 6.67 -4.87 3.55
C PRO A 113 5.73 -5.98 4.05
N SER A 114 6.13 -6.80 5.03
CA SER A 114 5.38 -8.00 5.45
C SER A 114 4.09 -7.68 6.21
N MET A 115 3.05 -7.25 5.48
CA MET A 115 1.68 -7.05 5.96
C MET A 115 0.68 -7.65 4.97
N ALA A 116 -0.35 -8.32 5.51
CA ALA A 116 -1.27 -9.12 4.71
C ALA A 116 -2.36 -8.28 4.04
N ASN A 117 -3.27 -7.66 4.81
CA ASN A 117 -4.41 -6.96 4.22
C ASN A 117 -3.97 -5.65 3.54
N ASN A 118 -3.19 -4.82 4.24
CA ASN A 118 -2.54 -3.64 3.66
C ASN A 118 -1.02 -3.91 3.59
N GLU A 119 -0.46 -4.40 2.48
CA GLU A 119 -1.06 -4.37 1.14
C GLU A 119 -1.00 -5.67 0.34
N LEU A 120 -0.39 -6.77 0.80
CA LEU A 120 -0.21 -7.96 -0.05
C LEU A 120 -1.52 -8.49 -0.69
N SER A 121 -2.67 -8.31 -0.04
CA SER A 121 -3.98 -8.67 -0.57
C SER A 121 -4.29 -8.08 -1.94
N GLY A 122 -3.98 -6.80 -2.18
CA GLY A 122 -4.26 -6.09 -3.42
C GLY A 122 -3.49 -6.67 -4.62
N PRO A 123 -2.15 -6.73 -4.57
CA PRO A 123 -1.32 -7.32 -5.61
C PRO A 123 -1.65 -8.80 -5.88
N LEU A 124 -2.03 -9.58 -4.86
CA LEU A 124 -2.46 -10.96 -5.06
C LEU A 124 -3.77 -11.03 -5.87
N VAL A 125 -4.81 -10.32 -5.45
CA VAL A 125 -6.09 -10.28 -6.20
C VAL A 125 -5.86 -9.77 -7.62
N LEU A 126 -5.05 -8.73 -7.79
CA LEU A 126 -4.68 -8.19 -9.10
C LEU A 126 -4.03 -9.26 -9.99
N SER A 127 -3.08 -10.04 -9.44
CA SER A 127 -2.36 -11.09 -10.17
C SER A 127 -3.30 -12.22 -10.61
N PHE A 128 -4.13 -12.74 -9.71
CA PHE A 128 -5.09 -13.80 -10.04
C PHE A 128 -6.20 -13.30 -10.98
N LEU A 129 -6.62 -12.04 -10.87
CA LEU A 129 -7.56 -11.44 -11.83
C LEU A 129 -6.92 -11.31 -13.20
N CYS A 130 -5.64 -10.93 -13.28
CA CYS A 130 -4.90 -10.88 -14.54
C CYS A 130 -4.84 -12.26 -15.20
N GLU A 131 -4.55 -13.32 -14.45
CA GLU A 131 -4.58 -14.70 -14.94
C GLU A 131 -5.97 -15.08 -15.45
N ALA A 132 -7.02 -14.81 -14.66
CA ALA A 132 -8.39 -15.12 -15.04
C ALA A 132 -8.82 -14.41 -16.34
N ILE A 133 -8.46 -13.13 -16.51
CA ILE A 133 -8.78 -12.36 -17.73
C ILE A 133 -7.93 -12.82 -18.93
N THR A 134 -6.69 -13.26 -18.70
CA THR A 134 -5.83 -13.83 -19.76
C THR A 134 -6.47 -15.06 -20.37
N ASN A 135 -7.08 -15.92 -19.53
CA ASN A 135 -7.71 -17.18 -19.92
C ASN A 135 -9.11 -17.03 -20.56
N LEU A 136 -9.64 -15.82 -20.70
CA LEU A 136 -10.88 -15.60 -21.45
C LEU A 136 -10.65 -15.83 -22.95
N SER A 137 -11.59 -16.53 -23.61
CA SER A 137 -11.53 -16.80 -25.04
C SER A 137 -11.63 -15.54 -25.92
N SER A 138 -12.26 -14.48 -25.39
CA SER A 138 -12.34 -13.17 -26.03
C SER A 138 -12.52 -12.08 -24.98
N ARG A 139 -11.96 -10.90 -25.27
CA ARG A 139 -12.06 -9.68 -24.46
C ARG A 139 -12.64 -8.57 -25.33
N LYS A 140 -13.73 -7.94 -24.87
CA LYS A 140 -14.27 -6.76 -25.57
C LYS A 140 -13.35 -5.56 -25.40
N TYR A 141 -12.92 -5.29 -24.17
CA TYR A 141 -12.06 -4.17 -23.82
C TYR A 141 -10.61 -4.62 -23.63
N THR A 142 -9.67 -3.71 -23.82
CA THR A 142 -8.29 -3.91 -23.40
C THR A 142 -8.19 -3.75 -21.89
N TYR A 143 -7.53 -4.68 -21.20
CA TYR A 143 -7.34 -4.63 -19.75
C TYR A 143 -5.90 -4.26 -19.45
N ARG A 144 -5.73 -3.24 -18.61
CA ARG A 144 -4.43 -2.81 -18.14
C ARG A 144 -4.32 -3.11 -16.65
N PHE A 145 -3.30 -3.86 -16.27
CA PHE A 145 -2.97 -4.12 -14.89
C PHE A 145 -1.67 -3.41 -14.54
N ILE A 146 -1.66 -2.68 -13.42
CA ILE A 146 -0.46 -2.00 -12.94
C ILE A 146 -0.21 -2.28 -11.46
N ILE A 147 1.06 -2.46 -11.12
CA ILE A 147 1.56 -2.52 -9.75
C ILE A 147 2.67 -1.49 -9.62
N VAL A 148 2.48 -0.54 -8.72
CA VAL A 148 3.40 0.58 -8.49
C VAL A 148 3.58 0.86 -7.00
N PRO A 149 4.64 1.54 -6.54
CA PRO A 149 4.67 2.08 -5.19
C PRO A 149 3.55 3.11 -5.01
N GLU A 150 2.85 3.07 -3.88
CA GLU A 150 1.74 3.99 -3.63
C GLU A 150 2.19 5.46 -3.76
N THR A 151 1.34 6.27 -4.35
CA THR A 151 1.53 7.71 -4.61
C THR A 151 2.62 8.03 -5.62
N ILE A 152 3.89 7.85 -5.26
CA ILE A 152 4.99 8.26 -6.14
C ILE A 152 5.04 7.42 -7.43
N GLY A 153 4.66 6.14 -7.34
CA GLY A 153 4.60 5.25 -8.47
C GLY A 153 3.44 5.57 -9.41
N SER A 154 2.24 5.86 -8.90
CA SER A 154 1.10 6.29 -9.73
C SER A 154 1.32 7.66 -10.36
N ILE A 155 1.97 8.61 -9.67
CA ILE A 155 2.41 9.89 -10.24
C ILE A 155 3.40 9.67 -11.39
N ALA A 156 4.45 8.86 -11.18
CA ALA A 156 5.42 8.52 -12.21
C ALA A 156 4.77 7.78 -13.40
N TYR A 157 3.81 6.91 -13.11
CA TYR A 157 3.08 6.20 -14.15
C TYR A 157 2.20 7.15 -14.99
N LEU A 158 1.49 8.07 -14.33
CA LEU A 158 0.69 9.10 -15.00
C LEU A 158 1.54 10.06 -15.84
N SER A 159 2.77 10.37 -15.43
CA SER A 159 3.67 11.19 -16.26
C SER A 159 4.13 10.47 -17.54
N LEU A 160 4.19 9.14 -17.51
CA LEU A 160 4.61 8.30 -18.63
C LEU A 160 3.47 7.85 -19.56
N ARG A 161 2.24 7.74 -19.05
CA ARG A 161 1.09 7.12 -19.75
C ARG A 161 -0.19 7.93 -19.67
N GLY A 162 -0.23 9.00 -18.89
CA GLY A 162 -1.47 9.70 -18.57
C GLY A 162 -2.20 10.28 -19.80
N ASP A 163 -1.47 10.73 -20.82
CA ASP A 163 -2.07 11.20 -22.07
C ASP A 163 -2.76 10.09 -22.87
N ASP A 164 -2.23 8.87 -22.82
CA ASP A 164 -2.85 7.72 -23.47
C ASP A 164 -4.05 7.21 -22.67
N LEU A 165 -3.94 7.18 -21.34
CA LEU A 165 -5.04 6.83 -20.44
C LEU A 165 -6.23 7.77 -20.63
N LYS A 166 -6.01 9.08 -20.74
CA LYS A 166 -7.10 10.06 -20.99
C LYS A 166 -7.88 9.78 -22.27
N LYS A 167 -7.23 9.20 -23.29
CA LYS A 167 -7.89 8.90 -24.59
C LYS A 167 -8.70 7.61 -24.55
N LYS A 168 -8.26 6.63 -23.77
CA LYS A 168 -8.73 5.24 -23.88
C LYS A 168 -9.47 4.72 -22.65
N LEU A 169 -9.15 5.21 -21.47
CA LEU A 169 -9.61 4.63 -20.21
C LEU A 169 -11.08 4.99 -19.95
N ILE A 170 -11.94 3.97 -19.90
CA ILE A 170 -13.39 4.14 -19.69
C ILE A 170 -13.85 3.73 -18.30
N ALA A 171 -13.04 2.96 -17.58
CA ALA A 171 -13.27 2.54 -16.20
C ALA A 171 -11.95 2.12 -15.54
N GLY A 172 -11.87 2.20 -14.22
CA GLY A 172 -10.80 1.55 -13.49
C GLY A 172 -11.06 1.38 -12.00
N TYR A 173 -10.22 0.55 -11.39
CA TYR A 173 -10.31 0.22 -9.97
C TYR A 173 -8.91 0.21 -9.35
N GLN A 174 -8.73 1.01 -8.29
CA GLN A 174 -7.68 0.82 -7.32
C GLN A 174 -8.11 -0.31 -6.36
N ILE A 175 -7.30 -1.35 -6.23
CA ILE A 175 -7.58 -2.51 -5.38
C ILE A 175 -6.63 -2.48 -4.19
N SER A 176 -7.20 -2.50 -2.99
CA SER A 176 -6.47 -2.54 -1.73
C SER A 176 -7.30 -3.12 -0.60
N CYS A 177 -6.67 -3.54 0.51
CA CYS A 177 -7.34 -4.06 1.71
C CYS A 177 -8.47 -5.04 1.38
N ILE A 178 -8.19 -6.00 0.51
CA ILE A 178 -9.20 -6.85 -0.15
C ILE A 178 -9.16 -8.29 0.38
N GLY A 179 -8.36 -8.56 1.42
CA GLY A 179 -8.04 -9.92 1.89
C GLY A 179 -8.73 -10.36 3.18
N ASP A 180 -9.33 -9.45 3.94
CA ASP A 180 -10.00 -9.80 5.20
C ASP A 180 -11.43 -10.36 4.99
N ASN A 181 -12.17 -10.59 6.08
CA ASN A 181 -13.52 -11.15 6.02
C ASN A 181 -14.64 -10.09 6.09
N GLY A 182 -14.31 -8.81 6.22
CA GLY A 182 -15.28 -7.72 6.27
C GLY A 182 -16.11 -7.57 4.98
N PRO A 183 -17.22 -6.82 5.01
CA PRO A 183 -17.98 -6.52 3.80
C PRO A 183 -17.13 -5.73 2.81
N PHE A 184 -17.45 -5.83 1.51
CA PHE A 184 -16.86 -4.92 0.52
C PHE A 184 -17.12 -3.45 0.88
N THR A 185 -16.21 -2.58 0.50
CA THR A 185 -16.36 -1.12 0.54
C THR A 185 -15.97 -0.59 -0.83
N TYR A 186 -16.84 0.21 -1.44
CA TYR A 186 -16.54 0.89 -2.69
C TYR A 186 -16.43 2.40 -2.47
N LYS A 187 -15.25 2.95 -2.74
CA LYS A 187 -15.02 4.40 -2.80
C LYS A 187 -15.18 4.86 -4.23
N LYS A 188 -16.14 5.76 -4.45
CA LYS A 188 -16.45 6.28 -5.78
C LYS A 188 -15.27 7.02 -6.40
N SER A 189 -15.22 7.03 -7.73
CA SER A 189 -14.40 7.97 -8.48
C SER A 189 -14.82 9.42 -8.17
N ARG A 190 -14.00 10.40 -8.56
CA ARG A 190 -14.32 11.82 -8.34
C ARG A 190 -15.61 12.28 -9.01
N GLU A 191 -15.92 11.78 -10.20
CA GLU A 191 -17.17 12.10 -10.90
C GLU A 191 -18.40 11.44 -10.24
N GLY A 192 -18.22 10.26 -9.64
CA GLY A 192 -19.23 9.61 -8.81
C GLY A 192 -20.37 8.90 -9.55
N ASP A 193 -20.39 8.96 -10.89
CA ASP A 193 -21.29 8.20 -11.77
C ASP A 193 -20.56 7.76 -13.06
N THR A 194 -19.32 7.31 -12.94
CA THR A 194 -18.58 6.74 -14.08
C THR A 194 -19.06 5.33 -14.39
N LEU A 195 -18.59 4.75 -15.50
CA LEU A 195 -18.83 3.34 -15.80
C LEU A 195 -18.33 2.42 -14.66
N ALA A 196 -17.18 2.74 -14.07
CA ALA A 196 -16.63 2.02 -12.93
C ALA A 196 -17.56 2.08 -11.71
N ASP A 197 -18.10 3.27 -11.41
CA ASP A 197 -19.01 3.50 -10.29
C ASP A 197 -20.31 2.72 -10.46
N ARG A 198 -20.95 2.82 -11.62
CA ARG A 198 -22.21 2.11 -11.88
C ARG A 198 -22.03 0.60 -11.78
N ALA A 199 -20.96 0.06 -12.34
CA ALA A 199 -20.68 -1.37 -12.29
C ALA A 199 -20.42 -1.86 -10.86
N ALA A 200 -19.61 -1.14 -10.08
CA ALA A 200 -19.34 -1.49 -8.69
C ALA A 200 -20.59 -1.38 -7.82
N ILE A 201 -21.35 -0.27 -7.92
CA ILE A 201 -22.59 -0.09 -7.15
C ILE A 201 -23.62 -1.18 -7.48
N GLN A 202 -23.73 -1.59 -8.76
CA GLN A 202 -24.60 -2.70 -9.12
C GLN A 202 -24.15 -4.03 -8.50
N MET A 203 -22.85 -4.32 -8.48
CA MET A 203 -22.28 -5.48 -7.79
C MET A 203 -22.58 -5.44 -6.29
N MET A 204 -22.39 -4.30 -5.65
CA MET A 204 -22.68 -4.08 -4.23
C MET A 204 -24.15 -4.35 -3.89
N ARG A 205 -25.09 -3.86 -4.73
CA ARG A 205 -26.53 -4.14 -4.60
C ARG A 205 -26.84 -5.63 -4.69
N ASN A 206 -26.21 -6.35 -5.62
CA ASN A 206 -26.39 -7.81 -5.76
C ASN A 206 -25.91 -8.55 -4.51
N LEU A 207 -24.87 -8.04 -3.84
CA LEU A 207 -24.37 -8.56 -2.57
C LEU A 207 -25.17 -8.09 -1.35
N LYS A 208 -26.24 -7.29 -1.54
CA LYS A 208 -26.99 -6.62 -0.45
C LYS A 208 -26.07 -5.82 0.48
N ASN A 209 -25.07 -5.17 -0.09
CA ASN A 209 -24.08 -4.37 0.62
C ASN A 209 -24.21 -2.90 0.19
N GLU A 210 -24.33 -2.01 1.17
CA GLU A 210 -24.55 -0.57 0.95
C GLU A 210 -23.32 0.29 1.25
N ASN A 211 -22.16 -0.33 1.53
CA ASN A 211 -20.91 0.36 1.87
C ASN A 211 -20.28 1.05 0.65
N VAL A 212 -20.92 2.13 0.21
CA VAL A 212 -20.45 3.00 -0.87
C VAL A 212 -20.15 4.38 -0.29
N ILE A 213 -18.89 4.81 -0.39
CA ILE A 213 -18.44 6.09 0.15
C ILE A 213 -18.10 7.08 -0.98
N PRO A 214 -18.26 8.40 -0.74
CA PRO A 214 -17.88 9.40 -1.74
C PRO A 214 -16.35 9.44 -1.93
N PHE A 215 -15.94 9.98 -3.08
CA PHE A 215 -14.54 10.33 -3.29
C PHE A 215 -14.06 11.32 -2.23
N ASN A 216 -12.86 11.09 -1.71
CA ASN A 216 -12.18 11.99 -0.78
C ASN A 216 -10.67 11.95 -1.07
N PRO A 217 -10.06 13.03 -1.60
CA PRO A 217 -8.64 13.04 -1.94
C PRO A 217 -7.72 13.12 -0.70
N ALA A 218 -8.26 13.50 0.46
CA ALA A 218 -7.48 13.63 1.70
C ALA A 218 -7.21 12.29 2.39
N ILE A 219 -7.99 11.24 2.07
CA ILE A 219 -7.89 9.94 2.73
C ILE A 219 -7.96 8.85 1.67
N GLY A 220 -6.83 8.20 1.40
CA GLY A 220 -6.81 7.00 0.57
C GLY A 220 -5.55 6.79 -0.22
N SER A 221 -5.72 6.09 -1.34
CA SER A 221 -4.65 5.51 -2.12
C SER A 221 -4.56 6.19 -3.49
N ASP A 222 -4.06 5.48 -4.50
CA ASP A 222 -3.74 5.99 -5.82
C ASP A 222 -4.94 6.47 -6.63
N GLU A 223 -6.19 6.13 -6.25
CA GLU A 223 -7.38 6.73 -6.87
C GLU A 223 -7.34 8.25 -6.79
N ARG A 224 -6.68 8.83 -5.77
CA ARG A 224 -6.49 10.29 -5.66
C ARG A 224 -5.62 10.88 -6.78
N GLN A 225 -4.63 10.11 -7.27
CA GLN A 225 -3.74 10.55 -8.35
C GLN A 225 -4.44 10.39 -9.70
N TYR A 226 -5.10 9.25 -9.94
CA TYR A 226 -5.89 9.01 -11.14
C TYR A 226 -7.04 10.02 -11.28
N CYS A 227 -7.69 10.38 -10.17
CA CYS A 227 -8.79 11.36 -10.12
C CYS A 227 -8.33 12.82 -9.93
N SER A 228 -7.02 13.10 -9.98
CA SER A 228 -6.52 14.47 -9.84
C SER A 228 -7.07 15.39 -10.94
N PRO A 229 -7.20 16.71 -10.72
CA PRO A 229 -7.85 17.60 -11.68
C PRO A 229 -7.27 17.61 -13.10
N GLY A 230 -5.98 17.32 -13.26
CA GLY A 230 -5.34 17.24 -14.59
C GLY A 230 -5.59 15.96 -15.37
N PHE A 231 -6.07 14.91 -14.70
CA PHE A 231 -6.35 13.60 -15.32
C PHE A 231 -7.82 13.21 -15.25
N ASN A 232 -8.44 13.35 -14.08
CA ASN A 232 -9.86 13.06 -13.81
C ASN A 232 -10.33 11.72 -14.42
N LEU A 233 -9.52 10.68 -14.28
CA LEU A 233 -9.79 9.36 -14.84
C LEU A 233 -10.92 8.65 -14.07
N PRO A 234 -11.68 7.74 -14.71
CA PRO A 234 -12.84 7.07 -14.12
C PRO A 234 -12.43 5.92 -13.19
N VAL A 235 -11.65 6.21 -12.15
CA VAL A 235 -11.08 5.22 -11.24
C VAL A 235 -11.70 5.33 -9.85
N GLY A 236 -12.43 4.28 -9.45
CA GLY A 236 -12.87 4.08 -8.07
C GLY A 236 -11.86 3.24 -7.27
N SER A 237 -12.14 3.00 -6.00
CA SER A 237 -11.36 2.09 -5.16
C SER A 237 -12.25 1.02 -4.53
N LEU A 238 -11.86 -0.24 -4.68
CA LEU A 238 -12.59 -1.41 -4.18
C LEU A 238 -11.75 -2.10 -3.11
N MET A 239 -12.36 -2.25 -1.93
CA MET A 239 -11.75 -2.83 -0.74
C MET A 239 -12.73 -3.79 -0.06
N ARG A 240 -12.26 -4.53 0.95
CA ARG A 240 -13.11 -5.11 2.00
C ARG A 240 -13.20 -4.12 3.16
N THR A 241 -12.54 -4.40 4.28
CA THR A 241 -12.45 -3.41 5.36
C THR A 241 -11.47 -2.32 4.94
N MET A 242 -11.96 -1.09 4.81
CA MET A 242 -11.15 0.06 4.38
C MET A 242 -9.93 0.27 5.29
N TYR A 243 -8.80 0.69 4.72
CA TYR A 243 -7.63 1.15 5.48
C TYR A 243 -8.05 2.13 6.61
N THR A 244 -7.32 2.13 7.72
CA THR A 244 -7.65 2.91 8.94
C THR A 244 -8.97 2.56 9.66
N LYS A 245 -9.72 1.55 9.18
CA LYS A 245 -11.00 1.12 9.79
C LYS A 245 -10.92 -0.24 10.50
N TYR A 246 -9.76 -0.89 10.49
CA TYR A 246 -9.48 -2.08 11.28
C TYR A 246 -8.29 -1.83 12.22
N PRO A 247 -8.33 -2.34 13.47
CA PRO A 247 -7.30 -2.08 14.49
C PRO A 247 -5.87 -2.41 14.06
N GLU A 248 -5.68 -3.48 13.30
CA GLU A 248 -4.38 -4.04 12.93
C GLU A 248 -3.67 -3.24 11.82
N TYR A 249 -4.35 -2.26 11.21
CA TYR A 249 -3.82 -1.47 10.11
C TYR A 249 -2.46 -0.84 10.46
N HIS A 250 -1.47 -1.02 9.58
CA HIS A 250 -0.09 -0.54 9.76
C HIS A 250 0.60 -1.11 11.01
N THR A 251 0.35 -2.38 11.30
CA THR A 251 1.04 -3.11 12.36
C THR A 251 1.42 -4.53 11.94
N SER A 252 2.11 -5.24 12.82
CA SER A 252 2.43 -6.68 12.66
C SER A 252 1.26 -7.64 12.92
N LEU A 253 0.09 -7.13 13.30
CA LEU A 253 -1.09 -7.94 13.64
C LEU A 253 -1.93 -8.32 12.41
#